data_AF-A0A1G9Z6J9-F1
#
_entry.id   AF-A0A1G9Z6J9-F1
#
_cell.length_a   1.000
_cell.length_b   1.000
_cell.length_c   1.000
_cell.angle_alpha   90.00
_cell.angle_beta   90.00
_cell.angle_gamma   90.00
#
_symmetry.space_group_name_H-M   'P 1'
#
loop_
_entity.id
_entity.type
_entity.pdbx_description
1 polymer ?
#
loop_
_entity_poly.entity_id
_entity_poly.type
_entity_poly.pdbx_seq_one_letter_code
_entity_poly.pdbx_strand_id
1 'polypeptide(L)'
;MSESITEFNTEDFDGEIVGGISIYELTDDNGEIYRIIAEVGQPNQSPANYEFYFKKDSLTFARIVEFNETGTDTIVNSKYYYDGIKLVKQIDQKKEKMDAETVRQVSEFYLVYGKETTE
;
A
#
# COMPACT_ATOMS: atom_id res chain seq x y z
N MET A 1 7.42 -17.54 -9.68
CA MET A 1 7.00 -16.25 -9.12
C MET A 1 7.70 -15.15 -9.88
N SER A 2 7.02 -14.04 -10.10
CA SER A 2 7.56 -12.85 -10.77
C SER A 2 7.40 -11.62 -9.89
N GLU A 3 8.36 -10.71 -9.96
CA GLU A 3 8.32 -9.42 -9.27
C GLU A 3 8.27 -8.29 -10.30
N SER A 4 7.43 -7.28 -10.06
CA SER A 4 7.37 -6.05 -10.83
C SER A 4 7.51 -4.84 -9.90
N ILE A 5 8.07 -3.77 -10.45
CA ILE A 5 8.21 -2.48 -9.76
C ILE A 5 7.75 -1.40 -10.72
N THR A 6 6.83 -0.56 -10.26
CA THR A 6 6.36 0.62 -11.00
C THR A 6 6.57 1.86 -10.14
N GLU A 7 7.22 2.88 -10.69
CA GLU A 7 7.57 4.11 -9.98
C GLU A 7 6.94 5.33 -10.64
N PHE A 8 6.36 6.21 -9.83
CA PHE A 8 5.77 7.48 -10.23
C PHE A 8 6.43 8.59 -9.44
N ASN A 9 7.14 9.49 -10.12
CA ASN A 9 7.79 10.62 -9.47
C ASN A 9 6.91 11.87 -9.57
N THR A 10 6.93 12.67 -8.51
CA THR A 10 6.36 14.01 -8.49
C THR A 10 7.50 15.00 -8.58
N GLU A 11 7.50 15.82 -9.62
CA GLU A 11 8.48 16.87 -9.86
C GLU A 11 7.91 18.24 -9.48
N ASP A 12 8.76 19.14 -8.99
CA ASP A 12 8.40 20.54 -8.82
C ASP A 12 8.60 21.35 -10.12
N PHE A 13 8.44 22.67 -10.05
CA PHE A 13 8.59 23.54 -11.22
C PHE A 13 10.02 23.61 -11.76
N ASP A 14 11.02 23.29 -10.94
CA ASP A 14 12.43 23.27 -11.31
C ASP A 14 12.87 21.87 -11.81
N GLY A 15 11.96 20.90 -11.78
CA GLY A 15 12.19 19.51 -12.19
C GLY A 15 12.85 18.65 -11.09
N GLU A 16 12.89 19.12 -9.85
CA GLU A 16 13.40 18.32 -8.73
C GLU A 16 12.33 17.32 -8.27
N ILE A 17 12.73 16.08 -8.03
CA ILE A 17 11.85 15.04 -7.48
C ILE A 17 11.57 15.38 -6.02
N VAL A 18 10.35 15.83 -5.74
CA VAL A 18 9.87 16.22 -4.41
C VAL A 18 9.04 15.13 -3.74
N GLY A 19 8.73 14.06 -4.47
CA GLY A 19 7.99 12.92 -3.95
C GLY A 19 7.77 11.84 -5.00
N GLY A 20 7.02 10.82 -4.63
CA GLY A 20 6.66 9.74 -5.53
C GLY A 20 5.89 8.61 -4.87
N ILE A 21 5.53 7.64 -5.72
CA ILE A 21 4.90 6.38 -5.35
C ILE A 21 5.69 5.25 -6.01
N SER A 22 6.14 4.29 -5.23
CA SER A 22 6.72 3.04 -5.74
C SER A 22 5.80 1.88 -5.38
N ILE A 23 5.38 1.12 -6.39
CA ILE A 23 4.50 -0.05 -6.24
C ILE A 23 5.29 -1.29 -6.62
N TYR A 24 5.42 -2.21 -5.66
CA TYR A 24 6.07 -3.51 -5.82
C TYR A 24 5.02 -4.60 -5.80
N GLU A 25 4.99 -5.44 -6.83
CA GLU A 25 4.02 -6.52 -6.92
C GLU A 25 4.73 -7.86 -7.04
N LEU A 26 4.20 -8.86 -6.34
CA LEU A 26 4.67 -10.23 -6.41
C LEU A 26 3.53 -11.10 -6.92
N THR A 27 3.73 -11.75 -8.06
CA THR A 27 2.77 -12.64 -8.71
C THR A 27 3.26 -14.08 -8.74
N ASP A 28 2.32 -15.02 -8.72
CA ASP A 28 2.61 -16.44 -8.97
C ASP A 28 2.81 -16.73 -10.48
N ASP A 29 3.11 -17.97 -10.82
CA ASP A 29 3.35 -18.38 -12.22
C ASP A 29 2.07 -18.32 -13.09
N ASN A 30 0.90 -18.19 -12.48
CA ASN A 30 -0.39 -18.03 -13.16
C ASN A 30 -0.78 -16.55 -13.32
N GLY A 31 0.02 -15.61 -12.81
CA GLY A 31 -0.28 -14.19 -12.80
C GLY A 31 -1.19 -13.74 -11.66
N GLU A 32 -1.49 -14.61 -10.68
CA GLU A 32 -2.25 -14.21 -9.49
C GLU A 32 -1.37 -13.36 -8.58
N ILE A 33 -1.87 -12.19 -8.17
CA ILE A 33 -1.18 -11.30 -7.24
C ILE A 33 -1.18 -11.91 -5.84
N TYR A 34 0.00 -12.06 -5.25
CA TYR A 34 0.19 -12.55 -3.88
C TYR A 34 0.43 -11.40 -2.90
N ARG A 35 1.16 -10.36 -3.32
CA ARG A 35 1.52 -9.23 -2.49
C ARG A 35 1.66 -7.96 -3.30
N ILE A 36 1.21 -6.85 -2.73
CA ILE A 36 1.48 -5.48 -3.20
C ILE A 36 2.11 -4.72 -2.03
N ILE A 37 3.21 -4.00 -2.29
CA ILE A 37 3.77 -3.01 -1.38
C ILE A 37 3.75 -1.67 -2.11
N ALA A 38 3.14 -0.65 -1.52
CA ALA A 38 3.15 0.71 -2.04
C ALA A 38 3.87 1.61 -1.03
N GLU A 39 4.93 2.27 -1.48
CA GLU A 39 5.67 3.27 -0.73
C GLU A 39 5.29 4.65 -1.28
N VAL A 40 4.76 5.51 -0.42
CA VAL A 40 4.27 6.85 -0.78
C VAL A 40 5.09 7.87 -0.02
N GLY A 41 5.74 8.78 -0.75
CA GLY A 41 6.35 9.97 -0.18
C GLY A 41 5.85 11.19 -0.94
N GLN A 42 4.89 11.93 -0.40
CA GLN A 42 4.39 13.16 -1.02
C GLN A 42 4.99 14.41 -0.36
N PRO A 43 5.16 15.51 -1.12
CA PRO A 43 5.61 16.78 -0.56
C PRO A 43 4.69 17.23 0.58
N ASN A 44 5.27 17.62 1.72
CA ASN A 44 4.55 18.07 2.91
C ASN A 44 3.59 17.03 3.52
N GLN A 45 3.80 15.74 3.25
CA GLN A 45 3.09 14.66 3.90
C GLN A 45 4.06 13.68 4.54
N SER A 46 3.57 13.06 5.62
CA SER A 46 4.18 11.88 6.22
C SER A 46 4.33 10.77 5.19
N PRO A 47 5.54 10.20 5.00
CA PRO A 47 5.69 9.04 4.14
C PRO A 47 4.96 7.84 4.73
N ALA A 48 4.40 7.01 3.86
CA ALA A 48 3.54 5.89 4.24
C ALA A 48 3.87 4.64 3.42
N ASN A 49 3.91 3.51 4.10
CA ASN A 49 4.08 2.19 3.51
C ASN A 49 2.79 1.40 3.68
N TYR A 50 2.26 0.92 2.56
CA TYR A 50 1.09 0.06 2.50
C TYR A 50 1.52 -1.33 2.05
N GLU A 51 1.19 -2.36 2.82
CA GLU A 51 1.41 -3.75 2.45
C GLU A 51 0.06 -4.46 2.34
N PHE A 52 -0.16 -5.19 1.25
CA PHE A 52 -1.37 -5.95 0.99
C PHE A 52 -1.01 -7.38 0.61
N TYR A 53 -1.68 -8.36 1.21
CA TYR A 53 -1.43 -9.78 0.99
C TYR A 53 -2.70 -10.51 0.61
N PHE A 54 -2.58 -11.34 -0.41
CA PHE A 54 -3.71 -11.94 -1.10
C PHE A 54 -3.61 -13.46 -1.12
N LYS A 55 -4.78 -14.09 -1.22
CA LYS A 55 -4.91 -15.53 -1.45
C LYS A 55 -6.07 -15.74 -2.40
N LYS A 56 -5.81 -16.25 -3.60
CA LYS A 56 -6.83 -16.50 -4.64
C LYS A 56 -7.69 -15.24 -4.89
N ASP A 57 -7.04 -14.14 -5.27
CA ASP A 57 -7.64 -12.81 -5.50
C ASP A 57 -8.37 -12.16 -4.29
N SER A 58 -8.36 -12.79 -3.12
CA SER A 58 -8.98 -12.23 -1.92
C SER A 58 -7.94 -11.57 -1.03
N LEU A 59 -8.15 -10.31 -0.65
CA LEU A 59 -7.34 -9.64 0.37
C LEU A 59 -7.50 -10.38 1.70
N THR A 60 -6.39 -10.76 2.32
CA THR A 60 -6.38 -11.50 3.59
C THR A 60 -5.74 -10.70 4.72
N PHE A 61 -4.82 -9.82 4.37
CA PHE A 61 -4.11 -9.00 5.33
C PHE A 61 -3.67 -7.69 4.69
N ALA A 62 -3.83 -6.61 5.42
CA ALA A 62 -3.29 -5.30 5.06
C ALA A 62 -2.54 -4.71 6.26
N ARG A 63 -1.47 -3.99 5.97
CA ARG A 63 -0.71 -3.24 6.96
C ARG A 63 -0.43 -1.84 6.44
N ILE A 64 -0.62 -0.85 7.30
CA ILE A 64 -0.35 0.54 6.98
C ILE A 64 0.60 1.07 8.03
N VAL A 65 1.73 1.59 7.58
CA VAL A 65 2.76 2.21 8.41
C VAL A 65 2.97 3.63 7.93
N GLU A 66 2.53 4.61 8.69
CA GLU A 66 2.83 6.02 8.43
C GLU A 66 3.96 6.46 9.35
N PHE A 67 4.91 7.21 8.79
CA PHE A 67 6.04 7.78 9.53
C PHE A 67 5.86 9.29 9.70
N ASN A 68 6.62 9.91 10.59
CA ASN A 68 6.73 11.36 10.63
C ASN A 68 7.36 11.88 9.32
N GLU A 69 7.30 13.19 9.07
CA GLU A 69 7.84 13.83 7.84
C GLU A 69 9.31 13.49 7.56
N THR A 70 10.10 13.19 8.59
CA THR A 70 11.52 12.83 8.45
C THR A 70 11.75 11.34 8.20
N GLY A 71 10.72 10.50 8.25
CA GLY A 71 10.82 9.04 8.13
C GLY A 71 11.46 8.34 9.32
N THR A 72 11.75 9.05 10.43
CA THR A 72 12.54 8.53 11.55
C THR A 72 11.72 7.90 12.66
N ASP A 73 10.45 8.30 12.81
CA ASP A 73 9.54 7.72 13.80
C ASP A 73 8.23 7.29 13.15
N THR A 74 7.72 6.15 13.57
CA THR A 74 6.40 5.67 13.16
C THR A 74 5.33 6.44 13.90
N ILE A 75 4.36 7.01 13.19
CA ILE A 75 3.18 7.67 13.79
C ILE A 75 1.94 6.78 13.74
N VAL A 76 1.84 5.88 12.76
CA VAL A 76 0.76 4.88 12.62
C VAL A 76 1.37 3.53 12.27
N ASN A 77 0.92 2.45 12.90
CA ASN A 77 1.18 1.09 12.44
C ASN A 77 -0.05 0.23 12.72
N SER A 78 -0.89 0.08 11.71
CA SER A 78 -2.16 -0.63 11.82
C SER A 78 -2.13 -1.91 10.97
N LYS A 79 -2.69 -2.98 11.54
CA LYS A 79 -2.77 -4.30 10.93
C LYS A 79 -4.22 -4.72 10.82
N TYR A 80 -4.63 -5.14 9.63
CA TYR A 80 -6.00 -5.49 9.27
C TYR A 80 -6.01 -6.91 8.73
N TYR A 81 -6.92 -7.74 9.23
CA TYR A 81 -7.09 -9.13 8.81
C TYR A 81 -8.49 -9.30 8.25
N TYR A 82 -8.58 -9.98 7.12
CA TYR A 82 -9.81 -10.16 6.35
C TYR A 82 -10.12 -11.63 6.14
N ASP A 83 -11.42 -11.94 6.11
CA ASP A 83 -11.99 -13.19 5.62
C ASP A 83 -12.92 -12.87 4.44
N GLY A 84 -12.38 -13.06 3.22
CA GLY A 84 -12.97 -12.50 2.00
C GLY A 84 -13.04 -10.98 2.08
N ILE A 85 -14.22 -10.40 1.89
CA ILE A 85 -14.44 -8.94 1.99
C ILE A 85 -14.63 -8.44 3.43
N LYS A 86 -14.71 -9.34 4.41
CA LYS A 86 -15.07 -8.99 5.78
C LYS A 86 -13.83 -8.75 6.63
N LEU A 87 -13.71 -7.57 7.24
CA LEU A 87 -12.72 -7.34 8.29
C LEU A 87 -13.05 -8.18 9.53
N VAL A 88 -12.11 -9.03 9.94
CA VAL A 88 -12.25 -9.88 11.13
C VAL A 88 -11.42 -9.39 12.32
N LYS A 89 -10.36 -8.62 12.06
CA LYS A 89 -9.50 -8.09 13.14
C LYS A 89 -8.76 -6.83 12.68
N GLN A 90 -8.70 -5.86 13.56
CA GLN A 90 -7.84 -4.67 13.44
C GLN A 90 -6.98 -4.56 14.70
N ILE A 91 -5.71 -4.23 14.51
CA ILE A 91 -4.76 -3.95 15.59
C ILE A 91 -4.07 -2.64 15.24
N ASP A 92 -4.34 -1.60 16.00
CA ASP A 92 -3.72 -0.29 15.83
C ASP A 92 -2.58 -0.11 16.84
N GLN A 93 -1.42 0.35 16.36
CA GLN A 93 -0.30 0.77 17.19
C GLN A 93 -0.03 2.26 16.97
N LYS A 94 0.26 2.98 18.06
CA LYS A 94 0.58 4.42 18.15
C LYS A 94 -0.52 5.45 17.83
N LYS A 95 -1.42 5.19 16.88
CA LYS A 95 -2.59 6.05 16.60
C LYS A 95 -3.85 5.21 16.63
N GLU A 96 -4.90 5.69 17.29
CA GLU A 96 -6.19 4.99 17.31
C GLU A 96 -7.07 5.46 16.14
N LYS A 97 -7.83 4.53 15.52
CA LYS A 97 -9.01 4.80 14.67
C LYS A 97 -8.74 5.24 13.22
N MET A 98 -7.92 4.50 12.47
CA MET A 98 -8.08 4.52 11.02
C MET A 98 -9.23 3.59 10.61
N ASP A 99 -10.17 4.10 9.83
CA ASP A 99 -11.40 3.38 9.47
C ASP A 99 -11.12 2.25 8.48
N ALA A 100 -11.64 1.06 8.76
CA ALA A 100 -11.37 -0.13 7.96
C ALA A 100 -11.94 -0.06 6.53
N GLU A 101 -12.99 0.74 6.31
CA GLU A 101 -13.53 1.00 4.98
C GLU A 101 -12.56 1.84 4.15
N THR A 102 -11.88 2.81 4.77
CA THR A 102 -10.81 3.57 4.10
C THR A 102 -9.68 2.64 3.68
N VAL A 103 -9.27 1.72 4.55
CA VAL A 103 -8.22 0.74 4.21
C VAL A 103 -8.64 -0.15 3.06
N ARG A 104 -9.89 -0.66 3.09
CA ARG A 104 -10.45 -1.47 2.01
C ARG A 104 -10.41 -0.74 0.66
N GLN A 105 -10.87 0.51 0.63
CA GLN A 105 -10.89 1.32 -0.59
C GLN A 105 -9.48 1.57 -1.15
N VAL A 106 -8.51 1.84 -0.27
CA VAL A 106 -7.10 1.99 -0.69
C VAL A 106 -6.56 0.68 -1.23
N SER A 107 -6.86 -0.47 -0.60
CA SER A 107 -6.47 -1.78 -1.13
C SER A 107 -7.06 -2.06 -2.52
N GLU A 108 -8.33 -1.71 -2.74
CA GLU A 108 -9.01 -1.90 -4.03
C GLU A 108 -8.41 -1.02 -5.11
N PHE A 109 -8.07 0.23 -4.79
CA PHE A 109 -7.39 1.13 -5.72
C PHE A 109 -6.07 0.53 -6.24
N TYR A 110 -5.21 0.06 -5.33
CA TYR A 110 -3.92 -0.52 -5.72
C TYR A 110 -4.05 -1.86 -6.44
N LEU A 111 -5.13 -2.61 -6.21
CA LEU A 111 -5.42 -3.84 -6.97
C LEU A 111 -5.85 -3.56 -8.41
N VAL A 112 -6.62 -2.50 -8.66
CA VAL A 112 -7.04 -2.11 -10.01
C VAL A 112 -5.85 -1.59 -10.80
N TYR A 113 -5.07 -0.68 -10.20
CA TYR A 113 -3.92 -0.08 -10.88
C TYR A 113 -2.84 -1.12 -11.22
N GLY A 114 -2.63 -2.11 -10.34
CA GLY A 114 -1.71 -3.22 -10.57
C GLY A 114 -2.09 -4.16 -11.72
N LYS A 115 -3.37 -4.19 -12.11
CA LYS A 115 -3.84 -5.06 -13.20
C LYS A 115 -3.80 -4.39 -14.57
N GLU A 116 -3.75 -3.06 -14.65
CA GLU A 116 -3.80 -2.32 -15.92
C GLU A 116 -2.47 -2.28 -16.68
N THR A 117 -1.36 -2.77 -16.12
CA THR A 117 -0.03 -2.78 -16.78
C THR A 117 0.21 -3.93 -17.76
N THR A 118 -0.87 -4.59 -18.25
CA THR A 118 -0.76 -5.67 -19.25
C THR A 118 -1.43 -5.29 -20.56
N GLU A 119 -0.82 -4.38 -21.34
CA GLU A 119 -1.04 -4.23 -22.78
C GLU A 119 0.28 -3.98 -23.53
#